data_AF-A0A238D9N0-F1
#
_entry.id   AF-A0A238D9N0-F1
#
_cell.length_a   1.000
_cell.length_b   1.000
_cell.length_c   1.000
_cell.angle_alpha   90.00
_cell.angle_beta   90.00
_cell.angle_gamma   90.00
#
_symmetry.space_group_name_H-M   'P 1'
#
loop_
_entity.id
_entity.type
_entity.pdbx_description
1 polymer ?
#
loop_
_entity_poly.entity_id
_entity_poly.type
_entity_poly.pdbx_seq_one_letter_code
_entity_poly.pdbx_strand_id
1 'polypeptide(L)'
;MTPAPASTCPDRGDILLLVNPAKKRRLVIEATLAGVLMIFLLAPGNPMRRWAQAQDHRDEVSKMTPTMERLAAQGKPDAIIWVARNEPSKDDGRLATLAASGNDEALFLLGAKTWPHDDAKALQLLKASAVAGYVPAVKAELHVPRRQVTAWR
;
A
#
# COMPACT_ATOMS: atom_id res chain seq x y z
N MET A 1 -10.70 95.51 17.43
CA MET A 1 -9.97 94.59 18.31
C MET A 1 -10.31 93.18 17.87
N THR A 2 -9.38 92.53 17.18
CA THR A 2 -9.49 91.17 16.66
C THR A 2 -8.73 90.22 17.58
N PRO A 3 -9.33 89.14 18.09
CA PRO A 3 -8.56 88.05 18.65
C PRO A 3 -8.51 86.86 17.68
N ALA A 4 -7.30 86.41 17.39
CA ALA A 4 -6.95 85.03 17.02
C ALA A 4 -5.66 84.69 17.79
N PRO A 5 -5.28 83.41 18.02
CA PRO A 5 -5.91 82.15 17.62
C PRO A 5 -6.07 81.14 18.79
N ALA A 6 -7.03 80.21 18.70
CA ALA A 6 -6.98 78.97 19.48
C ALA A 6 -6.34 77.88 18.61
N SER A 7 -5.07 77.58 18.87
CA SER A 7 -4.35 76.45 18.29
C SER A 7 -4.88 75.15 18.90
N THR A 8 -5.69 74.41 18.15
CA THR A 8 -6.06 73.03 18.48
C THR A 8 -4.91 72.09 18.09
N CYS A 9 -4.14 71.62 19.07
CA CYS A 9 -3.25 70.49 18.88
C CYS A 9 -4.09 69.20 18.76
N PRO A 10 -3.84 68.30 17.79
CA PRO A 10 -4.45 67.00 17.79
C PRO A 10 -3.74 66.11 18.82
N ASP A 11 -4.53 65.49 19.68
CA ASP A 11 -4.10 64.61 20.75
C ASP A 11 -3.31 63.41 20.20
N ARG A 12 -2.15 63.15 20.80
CA ARG A 12 -1.13 62.20 20.33
C ARG A 12 -1.43 60.80 20.88
N GLY A 13 -2.70 60.39 20.89
CA GLY A 13 -3.20 59.16 21.50
C GLY A 13 -3.79 58.12 20.54
N ASP A 14 -4.26 58.54 19.35
CA ASP A 14 -5.10 57.68 18.51
C ASP A 14 -4.40 57.11 17.27
N ILE A 15 -3.18 56.57 17.43
CA ILE A 15 -2.70 55.52 16.52
C ILE A 15 -2.94 54.17 17.22
N LEU A 16 -4.20 53.91 17.55
CA LEU A 16 -4.69 52.56 17.68
C LEU A 16 -4.55 51.94 16.29
N LEU A 17 -3.41 51.29 16.04
CA LEU A 17 -3.28 50.27 15.03
C LEU A 17 -4.37 49.23 15.33
N LEU A 18 -5.57 49.43 14.78
CA LEU A 18 -6.61 48.42 14.65
C LEU A 18 -6.03 47.35 13.72
N VAL A 19 -5.14 46.56 14.27
CA VAL A 19 -4.70 45.32 13.68
C VAL A 19 -5.92 44.42 13.72
N ASN A 20 -6.67 44.45 12.63
CA ASN A 20 -7.89 43.69 12.48
C ASN A 20 -7.58 42.20 12.76
N PRO A 21 -8.05 41.62 13.89
CA PRO A 21 -7.67 40.28 14.31
C PRO A 21 -8.19 39.21 13.34
N ALA A 22 -9.21 39.53 12.54
CA ALA A 22 -9.73 38.66 11.49
C ALA A 22 -8.71 38.44 10.36
N LYS A 23 -7.95 39.47 9.97
CA LYS A 23 -6.91 39.34 8.93
C LYS A 23 -5.73 38.52 9.44
N LYS A 24 -5.32 38.69 10.70
CA LYS A 24 -4.27 37.85 11.33
C LYS A 24 -4.69 36.38 11.43
N ARG A 25 -5.92 36.10 11.86
CA ARG A 25 -6.43 34.71 11.94
C ARG A 25 -6.47 34.04 10.57
N ARG A 26 -6.93 34.74 9.54
CA ARG A 26 -6.95 34.21 8.17
C ARG A 26 -5.54 33.88 7.66
N LEU A 27 -4.57 34.76 7.91
CA LEU A 27 -3.19 34.57 7.51
C LEU A 27 -2.52 33.40 8.26
N VAL A 28 -2.83 33.22 9.55
CA VAL A 28 -2.39 32.06 10.34
C VAL A 28 -3.02 30.77 9.82
N ILE A 29 -4.32 30.78 9.50
CA ILE A 29 -5.02 29.61 8.94
C ILE A 29 -4.42 29.23 7.58
N GLU A 30 -4.21 30.20 6.69
CA GLU A 30 -3.62 29.99 5.36
C GLU A 30 -2.17 29.46 5.50
N ALA A 31 -1.37 30.02 6.40
CA ALA A 31 -0.01 29.55 6.67
C ALA A 31 0.01 28.14 7.29
N THR A 32 -0.95 27.82 8.17
CA THR A 32 -1.06 26.49 8.78
C THR A 32 -1.49 25.45 7.73
N LEU A 33 -2.43 25.80 6.86
CA LEU A 33 -2.84 24.96 5.73
C LEU A 33 -1.68 24.71 4.76
N ALA A 34 -0.94 25.75 4.41
CA ALA A 34 0.25 25.63 3.56
C ALA A 34 1.32 24.76 4.23
N GLY A 35 1.56 24.93 5.53
CA GLY A 35 2.51 24.12 6.30
C GLY A 35 2.12 22.64 6.36
N VAL A 36 0.84 22.34 6.61
CA VAL A 36 0.33 20.96 6.62
C VAL A 36 0.41 20.34 5.22
N LEU A 37 0.06 21.08 4.17
CA LEU A 37 0.18 20.62 2.79
C LEU A 37 1.63 20.32 2.43
N MET A 38 2.56 21.18 2.85
CA MET A 38 3.99 21.02 2.61
C MET A 38 4.54 19.77 3.33
N ILE A 39 4.13 19.51 4.58
CA ILE A 39 4.48 18.28 5.30
C ILE A 39 3.89 17.05 4.57
N PHE A 40 2.66 17.14 4.06
CA PHE A 40 2.03 16.05 3.30
C PHE A 40 2.78 15.71 2.00
N LEU A 41 3.35 16.72 1.34
CA LEU A 41 4.13 16.57 0.11
C LEU A 41 5.54 16.03 0.37
N LEU A 42 6.23 16.49 1.43
CA LEU A 42 7.61 16.11 1.75
C LEU A 42 7.75 14.90 2.70
N ALA A 43 6.66 14.38 3.26
CA ALA A 43 6.73 13.24 4.17
C ALA A 43 7.34 12.00 3.49
N PRO A 44 8.38 11.37 4.10
CA PRO A 44 8.89 10.09 3.63
C PRO A 44 7.80 9.02 3.77
N GLY A 45 7.39 8.42 2.66
CA GLY A 45 6.22 7.53 2.60
C GLY A 45 4.92 8.20 2.12
N ASN A 46 5.03 9.31 1.37
CA ASN A 46 3.91 10.05 0.81
C ASN A 46 2.80 9.12 0.25
N PRO A 47 1.59 9.13 0.84
CA PRO A 47 0.51 8.23 0.46
C PRO A 47 0.09 8.42 -1.01
N MET A 48 0.26 9.62 -1.58
CA MET A 48 0.01 9.86 -3.00
C MET A 48 1.00 9.14 -3.91
N ARG A 49 2.29 9.06 -3.53
CA ARG A 49 3.27 8.30 -4.32
C ARG A 49 2.98 6.80 -4.27
N ARG A 50 2.58 6.28 -3.10
CA ARG A 50 2.14 4.88 -2.97
C ARG A 50 0.88 4.60 -3.78
N TRP A 51 -0.07 5.53 -3.77
CA TRP A 51 -1.28 5.43 -4.58
C TRP A 51 -0.96 5.46 -6.07
N ALA A 52 -0.09 6.37 -6.52
CA ALA A 52 0.35 6.45 -7.92
C ALA A 52 1.06 5.17 -8.36
N GLN A 53 2.01 4.67 -7.55
CA GLN A 53 2.69 3.40 -7.81
C GLN A 53 1.72 2.20 -7.84
N ALA A 54 0.70 2.20 -6.98
CA ALA A 54 -0.32 1.16 -6.99
C ALA A 54 -1.20 1.22 -8.25
N GLN A 55 -1.45 2.41 -8.80
CA GLN A 55 -2.16 2.56 -10.08
C GLN A 55 -1.29 2.13 -11.25
N ASP A 56 -0.04 2.60 -11.32
CA ASP A 56 0.90 2.21 -12.37
C ASP A 56 1.06 0.67 -12.43
N HIS A 57 1.15 0.04 -11.26
CA HIS A 57 1.24 -1.41 -11.16
C HIS A 57 -0.04 -2.12 -11.64
N ARG A 58 -1.23 -1.60 -11.33
CA ARG A 58 -2.50 -2.15 -11.84
C ARG A 58 -2.60 -2.04 -13.35
N ASP A 59 -2.18 -0.90 -13.90
CA ASP A 59 -2.17 -0.67 -15.34
C ASP A 59 -1.20 -1.63 -16.04
N GLU A 60 -0.02 -1.84 -15.48
CA GLU A 60 0.96 -2.82 -15.99
C GLU A 60 0.40 -4.25 -15.96
N VAL A 61 -0.17 -4.67 -14.82
CA VAL A 61 -0.83 -5.98 -14.70
C VAL A 61 -1.92 -6.13 -15.75
N SER A 62 -2.82 -5.15 -15.88
CA SER A 62 -3.94 -5.21 -16.84
C SER A 62 -3.49 -5.38 -18.30
N LYS A 63 -2.35 -4.79 -18.68
CA LYS A 63 -1.76 -4.93 -20.02
C LYS A 63 -1.13 -6.31 -20.24
N MET A 64 -0.51 -6.88 -19.21
CA MET A 64 0.16 -8.19 -19.30
C MET A 64 -0.82 -9.35 -19.16
N THR A 65 -1.91 -9.17 -18.42
CA THR A 65 -2.95 -10.17 -18.16
C THR A 65 -3.41 -10.95 -19.40
N PRO A 66 -3.86 -10.33 -20.51
CA PRO A 66 -4.36 -11.08 -21.67
C PRO A 66 -3.28 -11.93 -22.37
N THR A 67 -2.01 -11.56 -22.24
CA THR A 67 -0.88 -12.34 -22.79
C THR A 67 -0.55 -13.50 -21.86
N MET A 68 -0.51 -13.24 -20.55
CA MET A 68 -0.22 -14.25 -19.54
C MET A 68 -1.34 -15.30 -19.45
N GLU A 69 -2.61 -14.91 -19.56
CA GLU A 69 -3.74 -15.84 -19.64
C GLU A 69 -3.61 -16.78 -20.84
N ARG A 70 -3.26 -16.25 -22.02
CA ARG A 70 -3.03 -17.07 -23.21
C ARG A 70 -1.88 -18.05 -23.04
N LEU A 71 -0.78 -17.62 -22.43
CA LEU A 71 0.36 -18.49 -22.14
C LEU A 71 0.02 -19.54 -21.05
N ALA A 72 -0.75 -19.16 -20.04
CA ALA A 72 -1.22 -20.07 -19.00
C ALA A 72 -2.18 -21.13 -19.57
N ALA A 73 -3.05 -20.74 -20.52
CA ALA A 73 -3.91 -21.67 -21.26
C ALA A 73 -3.10 -22.66 -22.11
N GLN A 74 -1.90 -22.29 -22.57
CA GLN A 74 -0.95 -23.18 -23.24
C GLN A 74 -0.15 -24.07 -22.26
N GLY A 75 -0.40 -23.98 -20.96
CA GLY A 75 0.29 -24.77 -19.94
C GLY A 75 1.69 -24.25 -19.58
N LYS A 76 2.02 -22.99 -19.89
CA LYS A 76 3.32 -22.41 -19.50
C LYS A 76 3.36 -22.18 -17.99
N PRO A 77 4.33 -22.79 -17.26
CA PRO A 77 4.35 -22.78 -15.80
C PRO A 77 4.48 -21.36 -15.21
N ASP A 78 5.41 -20.56 -15.74
CA ASP A 78 5.62 -19.18 -15.27
C ASP A 78 4.39 -18.29 -15.45
N ALA A 79 3.66 -18.49 -16.55
CA ALA A 79 2.43 -17.75 -16.81
C ALA A 79 1.30 -18.17 -15.87
N ILE A 80 1.18 -19.46 -15.55
CA ILE A 80 0.23 -19.96 -14.56
C ILE A 80 0.53 -19.35 -13.18
N ILE A 81 1.80 -19.35 -12.77
CA ILE A 81 2.27 -18.74 -11.52
C ILE A 81 1.97 -17.24 -11.50
N TRP A 82 2.26 -16.54 -12.59
CA TRP A 82 2.00 -15.11 -12.72
C TRP A 82 0.50 -14.80 -12.61
N VAL A 83 -0.36 -15.53 -13.32
CA VAL A 83 -1.82 -15.35 -13.27
C VAL A 83 -2.34 -15.64 -11.86
N ALA A 84 -1.90 -16.74 -11.23
CA ALA A 84 -2.32 -17.07 -9.86
C ALA A 84 -1.90 -16.01 -8.83
N ARG A 85 -0.75 -15.35 -9.04
CA ARG A 85 -0.24 -14.30 -8.15
C ARG A 85 -0.94 -12.96 -8.33
N ASN A 86 -1.17 -12.53 -9.57
CA ASN A 86 -1.67 -11.19 -9.88
C ASN A 86 -3.20 -11.15 -10.06
N GLU A 87 -3.80 -12.23 -10.57
CA GLU A 87 -5.22 -12.35 -10.91
C GLU A 87 -5.81 -13.66 -10.34
N PRO A 88 -5.84 -13.85 -9.00
CA PRO A 88 -6.21 -15.11 -8.38
C PRO A 88 -7.66 -15.58 -8.68
N SER A 89 -8.54 -14.66 -9.07
CA SER A 89 -9.91 -14.95 -9.50
C SER A 89 -10.00 -15.65 -10.85
N LYS A 90 -8.94 -15.61 -11.66
CA LYS A 90 -8.88 -16.21 -13.01
C LYS A 90 -8.06 -17.49 -13.07
N ASP A 91 -7.60 -17.98 -11.93
CA ASP A 91 -6.95 -19.28 -11.83
C ASP A 91 -8.00 -20.40 -11.84
N ASP A 92 -8.19 -21.01 -13.02
CA ASP A 92 -9.14 -22.11 -13.27
C ASP A 92 -8.66 -23.47 -12.70
N GLY A 93 -7.82 -23.47 -11.67
CA GLY A 93 -7.23 -24.69 -11.09
C GLY A 93 -5.95 -25.17 -11.79
N ARG A 94 -5.45 -24.44 -12.78
CA ARG A 94 -4.17 -24.72 -13.44
C ARG A 94 -3.00 -24.70 -12.46
N LEU A 95 -3.07 -23.83 -11.45
CA LEU A 95 -2.10 -23.80 -10.35
C LEU A 95 -2.03 -25.14 -9.61
N ALA A 96 -3.17 -25.78 -9.35
CA ALA A 96 -3.20 -27.06 -8.65
C ALA A 96 -2.58 -28.18 -9.51
N THR A 97 -2.82 -28.17 -10.83
CA THR A 97 -2.17 -29.10 -11.76
C THR A 97 -0.66 -28.89 -11.79
N LEU A 98 -0.19 -27.64 -11.81
CA LEU A 98 1.23 -27.32 -11.81
C LEU A 98 1.91 -27.68 -10.47
N ALA A 99 1.20 -27.51 -9.34
CA ALA A 99 1.66 -27.98 -8.05
C ALA A 99 1.76 -29.52 -8.00
N ALA A 100 0.79 -30.22 -8.60
CA ALA A 100 0.80 -31.68 -8.71
C ALA A 100 1.94 -32.22 -9.59
N SER A 101 2.44 -31.43 -10.56
CA SER A 101 3.64 -31.78 -11.33
C SER A 101 4.95 -31.51 -10.59
N GLY A 102 4.90 -31.11 -9.31
CA GLY A 102 6.08 -30.92 -8.46
C GLY A 102 6.73 -29.55 -8.57
N ASN A 103 6.04 -28.55 -9.14
CA ASN A 103 6.56 -27.18 -9.13
C ASN A 103 6.47 -26.60 -7.71
N ASP A 104 7.63 -26.25 -7.17
CA ASP A 104 7.84 -25.81 -5.79
C ASP A 104 7.20 -24.45 -5.50
N GLU A 105 7.28 -23.51 -6.45
CA GLU A 105 6.60 -22.20 -6.36
C GLU A 105 5.08 -22.35 -6.44
N ALA A 106 4.56 -23.23 -7.29
CA ALA A 106 3.13 -23.51 -7.40
C ALA A 106 2.59 -24.17 -6.12
N LEU A 107 3.35 -25.08 -5.51
CA LEU A 107 3.01 -25.67 -4.20
C LEU A 107 2.91 -24.60 -3.11
N PHE A 108 3.85 -23.65 -3.09
CA PHE A 108 3.82 -22.53 -2.16
C PHE A 108 2.57 -21.66 -2.35
N LEU A 109 2.29 -21.25 -3.59
CA LEU A 109 1.14 -20.40 -3.91
C LEU A 109 -0.20 -21.11 -3.64
N LEU A 110 -0.28 -22.41 -3.94
CA LEU A 110 -1.46 -23.21 -3.63
C LEU A 110 -1.66 -23.34 -2.12
N GLY A 111 -0.59 -23.54 -1.36
CA GLY A 111 -0.61 -23.52 0.11
C GLY A 111 -1.15 -22.20 0.64
N ALA A 112 -0.61 -21.07 0.16
CA ALA A 112 -1.07 -19.73 0.55
C ALA A 112 -2.56 -19.49 0.21
N LYS A 113 -3.02 -19.95 -0.96
CA LYS A 113 -4.43 -19.88 -1.38
C LYS A 113 -5.35 -20.77 -0.54
N THR A 114 -4.84 -21.90 -0.05
CA THR A 114 -5.59 -22.88 0.76
C THR A 114 -5.68 -22.47 2.23
N TRP A 115 -4.72 -21.67 2.71
CA TRP A 115 -4.62 -21.28 4.12
C TRP A 115 -5.92 -20.74 4.74
N PRO A 116 -6.71 -19.86 4.09
CA PRO A 116 -7.95 -19.35 4.68
C PRO A 116 -9.07 -20.39 4.84
N HIS A 117 -8.91 -21.60 4.29
CA HIS A 117 -9.95 -22.63 4.21
C HIS A 117 -9.54 -23.91 4.94
N ASP A 118 -8.26 -24.29 4.87
CA ASP A 118 -7.71 -25.49 5.48
C ASP A 118 -6.23 -25.28 5.84
N ASP A 119 -6.00 -24.88 7.09
CA ASP A 119 -4.68 -24.63 7.66
C ASP A 119 -3.77 -25.88 7.57
N ALA A 120 -4.33 -27.07 7.81
CA ALA A 120 -3.55 -28.30 7.87
C ALA A 120 -3.02 -28.67 6.48
N LYS A 121 -3.88 -28.61 5.47
CA LYS A 121 -3.50 -28.85 4.07
C LYS A 121 -2.57 -27.77 3.55
N ALA A 122 -2.81 -26.51 3.89
CA ALA A 122 -1.95 -25.39 3.51
C ALA A 122 -0.53 -25.56 4.07
N LEU A 123 -0.41 -25.94 5.34
CA LEU A 123 0.88 -26.25 5.98
C LEU A 123 1.60 -27.42 5.32
N GLN A 124 0.89 -28.49 4.94
CA GLN A 124 1.50 -29.60 4.22
C GLN A 124 2.08 -29.17 2.87
N LEU A 125 1.35 -28.35 2.11
CA LEU A 125 1.80 -27.81 0.82
C LEU A 125 3.01 -26.87 0.98
N LEU A 126 2.99 -26.01 2.01
CA LEU A 126 4.11 -25.13 2.35
C LEU A 126 5.37 -25.90 2.73
N LYS A 127 5.24 -26.95 3.55
CA LYS A 127 6.36 -27.84 3.91
C LYS A 127 6.90 -28.58 2.70
N ALA A 128 6.03 -29.09 1.83
CA ALA A 128 6.45 -29.76 0.60
C ALA A 128 7.28 -28.81 -0.30
N SER A 129 6.84 -27.56 -0.42
CA SER A 129 7.58 -26.51 -1.13
C SER A 129 8.92 -26.17 -0.47
N ALA A 130 8.97 -26.11 0.88
CA ALA A 130 10.20 -25.85 1.61
C ALA A 130 11.22 -27.00 1.48
N VAL A 131 10.75 -28.25 1.53
CA VAL A 131 11.57 -29.45 1.29
C VAL A 131 12.12 -29.48 -0.13
N ALA A 132 11.36 -28.99 -1.12
CA ALA A 132 11.83 -28.84 -2.49
C ALA A 132 12.88 -27.72 -2.68
N GLY A 133 13.15 -26.91 -1.65
CA GLY A 133 14.17 -25.87 -1.66
C GLY A 133 13.66 -24.48 -2.07
N TYR A 134 12.34 -24.27 -2.16
CA TYR A 134 11.78 -22.96 -2.46
C TYR A 134 12.05 -21.98 -1.30
N VAL A 135 13.01 -21.08 -1.50
CA VAL A 135 13.52 -20.16 -0.46
C VAL A 135 12.41 -19.39 0.26
N PRO A 136 11.36 -18.87 -0.42
CA PRO A 136 10.25 -18.21 0.26
C PRO A 136 9.45 -19.15 1.18
N ALA A 137 9.29 -20.43 0.83
CA ALA A 137 8.62 -21.41 1.68
C ALA A 137 9.44 -21.72 2.95
N VAL A 138 10.76 -21.87 2.82
CA VAL A 138 11.66 -22.08 3.97
C VAL A 138 11.57 -20.90 4.96
N LYS A 139 11.54 -19.67 4.43
CA LYS A 139 11.35 -18.46 5.25
C LYS A 139 9.98 -18.43 5.92
N ALA A 140 8.93 -18.84 5.21
CA ALA A 140 7.58 -18.90 5.76
C ALA A 140 7.49 -19.93 6.89
N GLU A 141 8.07 -21.11 6.73
CA GLU A 141 8.07 -22.17 7.76
C GLU A 141 8.76 -21.70 9.06
N LEU A 142 9.85 -20.96 8.96
CA LEU A 142 10.55 -20.36 10.12
C LEU A 142 9.66 -19.42 10.94
N HIS A 143 8.65 -18.81 10.33
CA HIS A 143 7.73 -17.86 10.97
C HIS A 143 6.42 -18.52 11.45
N VAL A 144 6.16 -19.79 11.14
CA VAL A 144 4.97 -20.50 11.64
C VAL A 144 5.15 -20.78 13.15
N PRO A 145 4.22 -20.34 14.02
CA PRO A 145 4.33 -20.57 15.45
C PRO A 145 4.30 -22.08 15.76
N ARG A 146 5.36 -22.57 16.44
CA ARG A 146 5.60 -23.99 16.76
C ARG A 146 4.45 -24.73 17.49
N ARG A 147 3.44 -24.03 18.03
CA ARG A 147 2.31 -24.64 18.74
C ARG A 147 1.45 -25.57 17.87
N GLN A 148 1.45 -25.40 16.54
CA GLN A 148 0.68 -26.28 15.65
C GLN A 148 1.43 -27.55 15.20
N VAL A 149 2.73 -27.66 15.51
CA VAL A 149 3.58 -28.76 15.04
C VAL A 149 3.45 -30.01 15.94
N THR A 150 3.00 -29.84 17.19
CA THR A 150 2.92 -30.92 18.19
C THR A 150 1.61 -31.70 18.24
N ALA A 151 0.59 -31.32 17.46
CA ALA A 151 -0.72 -32.01 17.49
C ALA A 151 -0.77 -33.32 16.68
N TRP A 152 0.33 -33.71 16.04
CA TRP A 152 0.37 -34.85 15.13
C TRP A 152 1.67 -35.63 15.33
N ARG A 153 1.67 -36.54 16.31
CA ARG A 153 2.53 -37.72 16.34
C ARG A 153 1.66 -38.95 16.12
#